data_AF-A0A1A6B9H8-F1
#
_entry.id   AF-A0A1A6B9H8-F1
#
_cell.length_a   1.000
_cell.length_b   1.000
_cell.length_c   1.000
_cell.angle_alpha   90.00
_cell.angle_beta   90.00
_cell.angle_gamma   90.00
#
_symmetry.space_group_name_H-M   'P 1'
#
loop_
_entity.id
_entity.type
_entity.pdbx_description
1 polymer ?
#
loop_
_entity_poly.entity_id
_entity_poly.type
_entity_poly.pdbx_seq_one_letter_code
_entity_poly.pdbx_strand_id
1 'polypeptide(L)'
;MRGDLILGSAVTGAKFTPRNHAKTGNPFIDLVSRGQTIKSDVGQLVAEAAALFDIGVRYYHYHARNPLTQEQSTCNALYSSVSHAVQDRLPGMLISFGASRNGVEVKEAIQRHGEWERISQAALPLHLGGAHFVTSQAAVELQVILDLERNGHDIGVDAVSRPEFARLVRHHVPSKRDNETALDVHSTSGGSSYGSTSPHTQFEVYRKAVDARRRLHLLHEVEWVQLERSYAMTRFATEHPLIGLGSEGQLNITLLFGFSPRFPFPDSYADFRRAVSLAKSLEYDLSGRRVRSVTISAGAAVLPQHAQAHIKELEFGSRKGQLAGPMERLACYAAQADSEVDVIRSGMEDTPYIVTADGEVTLTDNLGLAHQVKAMVDSCGSELLSDPRGVRQRMGFGALSRMVEAEPAAAAAR
;
A
#
# COMPACT_ATOMS: atom_id res chain seq x y z
N MET A 1 23.26 13.49 2.30
CA MET A 1 22.05 14.33 2.16
C MET A 1 21.07 13.87 3.23
N ARG A 2 20.48 14.78 4.01
CA ARG A 2 19.39 14.43 4.93
C ARG A 2 18.27 13.79 4.10
N GLY A 3 17.75 12.66 4.57
CA GLY A 3 16.76 11.87 3.84
C GLY A 3 15.38 12.47 4.05
N ASP A 4 14.97 13.38 3.18
CA ASP A 4 13.62 13.95 3.25
C ASP A 4 12.58 12.86 2.94
N LEU A 5 11.61 12.69 3.84
CA LEU A 5 10.51 11.74 3.73
C LEU A 5 9.24 12.41 3.23
N ILE A 6 8.47 11.70 2.43
CA ILE A 6 7.10 12.08 2.09
C ILE A 6 6.18 11.52 3.18
N LEU A 7 5.31 12.36 3.74
CA LEU A 7 4.29 11.89 4.67
C LEU A 7 3.09 11.37 3.88
N GLY A 8 2.72 10.12 4.15
CA GLY A 8 1.59 9.43 3.53
C GLY A 8 0.48 9.08 4.52
N SER A 9 -0.76 9.07 4.05
CA SER A 9 -1.93 8.65 4.82
C SER A 9 -2.74 7.56 4.11
N ALA A 10 -2.97 6.41 4.77
CA ALA A 10 -3.85 5.33 4.32
C ALA A 10 -5.21 5.44 5.03
N VAL A 11 -6.13 6.17 4.40
CA VAL A 11 -7.21 6.82 5.15
C VAL A 11 -8.39 5.93 5.49
N THR A 12 -8.71 4.95 4.64
CA THR A 12 -9.96 4.18 4.76
C THR A 12 -9.73 2.69 4.81
N GLY A 13 -8.91 2.15 3.92
CA GLY A 13 -8.56 0.74 3.91
C GLY A 13 -9.69 -0.27 3.73
N ALA A 14 -9.25 -1.51 3.64
CA ALA A 14 -10.07 -2.69 3.39
C ALA A 14 -10.23 -3.63 4.59
N LYS A 15 -9.35 -3.49 5.60
CA LYS A 15 -9.26 -4.43 6.73
C LYS A 15 -10.41 -4.25 7.71
N PHE A 16 -10.64 -3.03 8.16
CA PHE A 16 -11.61 -2.68 9.20
C PHE A 16 -12.97 -2.32 8.60
N THR A 17 -13.78 -3.33 8.28
CA THR A 17 -15.11 -3.14 7.69
C THR A 17 -16.18 -3.81 8.55
N PRO A 18 -17.42 -3.27 8.62
CA PRO A 18 -18.39 -3.67 9.65
C PRO A 18 -18.70 -5.17 9.71
N ARG A 19 -18.84 -5.84 8.56
CA ARG A 19 -19.16 -7.28 8.47
C ARG A 19 -17.95 -8.22 8.54
N ASN A 20 -16.71 -7.70 8.61
CA ASN A 20 -15.49 -8.50 8.75
C ASN A 20 -14.97 -8.57 10.18
N HIS A 21 -15.80 -8.32 11.18
CA HIS A 21 -15.38 -8.39 12.58
C HIS A 21 -16.42 -9.12 13.44
N ALA A 22 -16.03 -10.27 13.98
CA ALA A 22 -16.81 -10.94 15.01
C ALA A 22 -16.60 -10.22 16.35
N LYS A 23 -17.68 -10.02 17.11
CA LYS A 23 -17.61 -9.39 18.44
C LYS A 23 -16.63 -10.14 19.33
N THR A 24 -15.64 -9.43 19.84
CA THR A 24 -14.66 -9.94 20.81
C THR A 24 -15.12 -9.74 22.25
N GLY A 25 -16.11 -8.87 22.47
CA GLY A 25 -16.58 -8.48 23.80
C GLY A 25 -15.78 -7.32 24.41
N ASN A 26 -14.67 -6.91 23.79
CA ASN A 26 -13.98 -5.66 24.11
C ASN A 26 -14.60 -4.51 23.27
N PRO A 27 -15.31 -3.54 23.89
CA PRO A 27 -16.01 -2.49 23.15
C PRO A 27 -15.08 -1.63 22.29
N PHE A 28 -13.86 -1.37 22.76
CA PHE A 28 -12.86 -0.58 22.05
C PHE A 28 -12.34 -1.32 20.81
N ILE A 29 -11.89 -2.57 20.98
CA ILE A 29 -11.40 -3.40 19.88
C ILE A 29 -12.52 -3.62 18.86
N ASP A 30 -13.77 -3.82 19.31
CA ASP A 30 -14.91 -4.00 18.43
C ASP A 30 -15.28 -2.74 17.64
N LEU A 31 -15.16 -1.55 18.24
CA LEU A 31 -15.41 -0.27 17.58
C LEU A 31 -14.39 -0.03 16.46
N VAL A 32 -13.10 -0.16 16.81
CA VAL A 32 -11.97 0.04 15.90
C VAL A 32 -11.98 -0.98 14.77
N SER A 33 -12.19 -2.26 15.12
CA SER A 33 -12.09 -3.35 14.15
C SER A 33 -13.22 -3.37 13.14
N ARG A 34 -14.37 -2.74 13.44
CA ARG A 34 -15.46 -2.52 12.49
C ARG A 34 -15.24 -1.32 11.57
N GLY A 35 -14.25 -0.48 11.86
CA GLY A 35 -14.00 0.75 11.12
C GLY A 35 -15.08 1.81 11.28
N GLN A 36 -15.81 1.82 12.40
CA GLN A 36 -16.88 2.81 12.63
C GLN A 36 -16.36 4.25 12.73
N THR A 37 -15.07 4.42 13.00
CA THR A 37 -14.37 5.71 13.04
C THR A 37 -13.84 6.14 11.66
N ILE A 38 -13.99 5.29 10.63
CA ILE A 38 -13.48 5.53 9.29
C ILE A 38 -14.55 6.25 8.46
N LYS A 39 -14.17 7.39 7.89
CA LYS A 39 -15.05 8.23 7.08
C LYS A 39 -15.38 7.55 5.75
N SER A 40 -16.63 7.67 5.31
CA SER A 40 -17.11 7.17 4.00
C SER A 40 -17.81 8.23 3.16
N ASP A 41 -18.23 9.34 3.77
CA ASP A 41 -18.82 10.48 3.08
C ASP A 41 -17.77 11.30 2.34
N VAL A 42 -18.07 11.73 1.11
CA VAL A 42 -17.15 12.47 0.26
C VAL A 42 -16.75 13.81 0.88
N GLY A 43 -17.71 14.56 1.45
CA GLY A 43 -17.44 15.86 2.08
C GLY A 43 -16.51 15.72 3.29
N GLN A 44 -16.75 14.71 4.14
CA GLN A 44 -15.89 14.41 5.27
C GLN A 44 -14.49 13.95 4.85
N LEU A 45 -14.38 13.11 3.82
CA LEU A 45 -13.10 12.64 3.29
C LEU A 45 -12.26 13.78 2.69
N VAL A 46 -12.89 14.71 1.97
CA VAL A 46 -12.22 15.89 1.40
C VAL A 46 -11.78 16.86 2.49
N ALA A 47 -12.60 17.07 3.53
CA ALA A 47 -12.21 17.88 4.68
C ALA A 47 -11.02 17.26 5.44
N GLU A 48 -11.01 15.94 5.62
CA GLU A 48 -9.87 15.23 6.21
C GLU A 48 -8.62 15.33 5.31
N ALA A 49 -8.76 15.13 4.00
CA ALA A 49 -7.65 15.26 3.05
C ALA A 49 -7.03 16.67 3.09
N ALA A 50 -7.86 17.71 3.24
CA ALA A 50 -7.38 19.09 3.36
C ALA A 50 -6.58 19.30 4.65
N ALA A 51 -7.11 18.85 5.80
CA ALA A 51 -6.40 18.93 7.08
C ALA A 51 -5.08 18.15 7.07
N LEU A 52 -5.04 16.97 6.44
CA LEU A 52 -3.82 16.19 6.23
C LEU A 52 -2.83 16.94 5.33
N PHE A 53 -3.31 17.55 4.25
CA PHE A 53 -2.47 18.31 3.32
C PHE A 53 -1.83 19.53 4.01
N ASP A 54 -2.57 20.23 4.86
CA ASP A 54 -2.10 21.40 5.60
C ASP A 54 -0.91 21.09 6.53
N ILE A 55 -0.82 19.86 7.04
CA ILE A 55 0.30 19.42 7.89
C ILE A 55 1.44 18.74 7.11
N GLY A 56 1.35 18.71 5.78
CA GLY A 56 2.42 18.22 4.90
C GLY A 56 2.22 16.82 4.33
N VAL A 57 1.05 16.19 4.50
CA VAL A 57 0.75 14.92 3.80
C VAL A 57 0.65 15.17 2.31
N ARG A 58 1.32 14.33 1.51
CA ARG A 58 1.34 14.44 0.03
C ARG A 58 1.05 13.13 -0.69
N TYR A 59 0.90 12.04 0.05
CA TYR A 59 0.52 10.74 -0.50
C TYR A 59 -0.75 10.26 0.22
N TYR A 60 -1.85 10.14 -0.52
CA TYR A 60 -3.17 9.81 0.00
C TYR A 60 -3.64 8.48 -0.57
N HIS A 61 -3.61 7.43 0.23
CA HIS A 61 -4.05 6.10 -0.14
C HIS A 61 -5.49 5.86 0.33
N TYR A 62 -6.36 5.46 -0.60
CA TYR A 62 -7.80 5.43 -0.43
C TYR A 62 -8.43 4.13 -0.96
N HIS A 63 -9.34 3.58 -0.16
CA HIS A 63 -10.31 2.57 -0.56
C HIS A 63 -11.71 3.18 -0.54
N ALA A 64 -12.50 2.92 -1.59
CA ALA A 64 -13.89 3.33 -1.59
C ALA A 64 -14.69 2.57 -0.55
N ARG A 65 -15.59 3.29 0.13
CA ARG A 65 -16.56 2.71 1.06
C ARG A 65 -17.96 3.14 0.68
N ASN A 66 -18.89 2.20 0.74
CA ASN A 66 -20.30 2.48 0.55
C ASN A 66 -20.77 3.40 1.69
N PRO A 67 -21.27 4.62 1.42
CA PRO A 67 -21.63 5.57 2.47
C PRO A 67 -22.80 5.10 3.34
N LEU A 68 -23.63 4.16 2.85
CA LEU A 68 -24.78 3.63 3.58
C LEU A 68 -24.40 2.47 4.51
N THR A 69 -23.57 1.55 4.03
CA THR A 69 -23.20 0.33 4.77
C THR A 69 -21.84 0.41 5.44
N GLN A 70 -21.02 1.41 5.07
CA GLN A 70 -19.61 1.59 5.44
C GLN A 70 -18.68 0.47 4.99
N GLU A 71 -19.19 -0.48 4.20
CA GLU A 71 -18.40 -1.58 3.65
C GLU A 71 -17.44 -1.10 2.57
N GLN A 72 -16.32 -1.80 2.40
CA GLN A 72 -15.47 -1.60 1.24
C GLN A 72 -16.28 -1.81 -0.05
N SER A 73 -16.07 -0.94 -1.03
CA SER A 73 -16.76 -0.96 -2.32
C SER A 73 -15.76 -1.00 -3.48
N THR A 74 -16.17 -1.60 -4.61
CA THR A 74 -15.46 -1.54 -5.90
C THR A 74 -15.99 -0.42 -6.80
N CYS A 75 -16.97 0.36 -6.33
CA CYS A 75 -17.69 1.32 -7.16
C CYS A 75 -16.79 2.47 -7.65
N ASN A 76 -16.50 2.48 -8.96
CA ASN A 76 -15.69 3.51 -9.60
C ASN A 76 -16.24 4.94 -9.44
N ALA A 77 -17.57 5.10 -9.30
CA ALA A 77 -18.17 6.42 -9.08
C ALA A 77 -17.79 7.01 -7.70
N LEU A 78 -17.62 6.17 -6.68
CA LEU A 78 -17.16 6.60 -5.35
C LEU A 78 -15.68 7.01 -5.41
N TYR A 79 -14.84 6.19 -6.02
CA TYR A 79 -13.43 6.52 -6.28
C TYR A 79 -13.29 7.84 -7.05
N SER A 80 -14.06 8.00 -8.13
CA SER A 80 -13.99 9.19 -8.99
C SER A 80 -14.44 10.45 -8.27
N SER A 81 -15.53 10.38 -7.51
CA SER A 81 -16.06 11.52 -6.75
C SER A 81 -15.05 12.07 -5.74
N VAL A 82 -14.42 11.18 -4.96
CA VAL A 82 -13.39 11.60 -3.99
C VAL A 82 -12.15 12.12 -4.70
N SER A 83 -11.69 11.43 -5.74
CA SER A 83 -10.49 11.85 -6.46
C SER A 83 -10.64 13.20 -7.15
N HIS A 84 -11.76 13.45 -7.83
CA HIS A 84 -12.02 14.77 -8.42
C HIS A 84 -12.00 15.88 -7.37
N ALA A 85 -12.70 15.68 -6.24
CA ALA A 85 -12.76 16.70 -5.20
C ALA A 85 -11.40 16.94 -4.52
N VAL A 86 -10.58 15.90 -4.33
CA VAL A 86 -9.22 16.02 -3.79
C VAL A 86 -8.29 16.70 -4.80
N GLN A 87 -8.32 16.31 -6.08
CA GLN A 87 -7.48 16.91 -7.12
C GLN A 87 -7.79 18.39 -7.33
N ASP A 88 -9.07 18.77 -7.32
CA ASP A 88 -9.51 20.16 -7.48
C ASP A 88 -9.07 21.05 -6.30
N ARG A 89 -9.28 20.56 -5.08
CA ARG A 89 -9.02 21.36 -3.87
C ARG A 89 -7.55 21.35 -3.42
N LEU A 90 -6.82 20.27 -3.68
CA LEU A 90 -5.49 20.00 -3.11
C LEU A 90 -4.47 19.68 -4.22
N PRO A 91 -4.18 20.64 -5.12
CA PRO A 91 -3.23 20.42 -6.22
C PRO A 91 -1.86 20.04 -5.65
N GLY A 92 -1.34 18.89 -6.06
CA GLY A 92 -0.08 18.33 -5.57
C GLY A 92 -0.22 17.17 -4.59
N MET A 93 -1.44 16.82 -4.16
CA MET A 93 -1.69 15.55 -3.47
C MET A 93 -1.60 14.39 -4.47
N LEU A 94 -0.72 13.43 -4.22
CA LEU A 94 -0.71 12.17 -4.96
C LEU A 94 -1.74 11.23 -4.37
N ILE A 95 -2.54 10.61 -5.24
CA ILE A 95 -3.63 9.70 -4.85
C ILE A 95 -3.23 8.28 -5.24
N SER A 96 -3.32 7.35 -4.29
CA SER A 96 -3.24 5.91 -4.54
C SER A 96 -4.59 5.27 -4.22
N PHE A 97 -5.10 4.41 -5.11
CA PHE A 97 -6.28 3.60 -4.83
C PHE A 97 -5.89 2.19 -4.47
N GLY A 98 -6.46 1.65 -3.40
CA GLY A 98 -6.34 0.23 -3.09
C GLY A 98 -7.40 -0.61 -3.80
N ALA A 99 -7.06 -1.87 -4.08
CA ALA A 99 -7.90 -2.84 -4.81
C ALA A 99 -8.04 -4.18 -4.07
N SER A 100 -8.09 -4.12 -2.73
CA SER A 100 -8.21 -5.33 -1.90
C SER A 100 -9.48 -6.11 -2.22
N ARG A 101 -9.41 -7.44 -2.14
CA ARG A 101 -10.53 -8.37 -2.32
C ARG A 101 -11.34 -8.59 -1.02
N ASN A 102 -11.05 -7.81 0.03
CA ASN A 102 -11.71 -7.97 1.32
C ASN A 102 -13.11 -7.33 1.35
N GLY A 103 -13.98 -7.87 2.24
CA GLY A 103 -15.32 -7.32 2.47
C GLY A 103 -16.42 -7.99 1.65
N VAL A 104 -17.63 -7.99 2.20
CA VAL A 104 -18.76 -8.74 1.64
C VAL A 104 -19.23 -8.15 0.30
N GLU A 105 -19.33 -6.82 0.19
CA GLU A 105 -19.77 -6.18 -1.05
C GLU A 105 -18.79 -6.38 -2.21
N VAL A 106 -17.48 -6.38 -1.92
CA VAL A 106 -16.44 -6.69 -2.90
C VAL A 106 -16.59 -8.14 -3.40
N LYS A 107 -16.78 -9.10 -2.49
CA LYS A 107 -16.98 -10.52 -2.85
C LYS A 107 -18.24 -10.70 -3.71
N GLU A 108 -19.34 -10.04 -3.36
CA GLU A 108 -20.57 -10.04 -4.14
C GLU A 108 -20.38 -9.41 -5.54
N ALA A 109 -19.66 -8.29 -5.63
CA ALA A 109 -19.37 -7.63 -6.90
C ALA A 109 -18.53 -8.52 -7.82
N ILE A 110 -17.49 -9.18 -7.28
CA ILE A 110 -16.68 -10.15 -8.00
C ILE A 110 -17.52 -11.34 -8.48
N GLN A 111 -18.44 -11.85 -7.65
CA GLN A 111 -19.32 -12.95 -8.05
C GLN A 111 -20.22 -12.57 -9.23
N ARG A 112 -20.69 -11.31 -9.28
CA ARG A 112 -21.58 -10.81 -10.34
C ARG A 112 -20.84 -10.40 -11.62
N HIS A 113 -19.67 -9.77 -11.49
CA HIS A 113 -19.00 -9.06 -12.58
C HIS A 113 -17.59 -9.60 -12.90
N GLY A 114 -17.12 -10.59 -12.14
CA GLY A 114 -15.80 -11.17 -12.26
C GLY A 114 -14.71 -10.38 -11.55
N GLU A 115 -13.51 -10.97 -11.47
CA GLU A 115 -12.37 -10.42 -10.73
C GLU A 115 -11.86 -9.07 -11.24
N TRP A 116 -12.15 -8.71 -12.49
CA TRP A 116 -11.79 -7.38 -13.01
C TRP A 116 -12.48 -6.24 -12.24
N GLU A 117 -13.71 -6.46 -11.76
CA GLU A 117 -14.49 -5.44 -11.07
C GLU A 117 -13.73 -4.85 -9.87
N ARG A 118 -13.03 -5.70 -9.11
CA ARG A 118 -12.22 -5.34 -7.94
C ARG A 118 -11.15 -4.27 -8.20
N ILE A 119 -10.54 -4.32 -9.37
CA ILE A 119 -9.37 -3.50 -9.75
C ILE A 119 -9.66 -2.63 -10.98
N SER A 120 -10.92 -2.50 -11.37
CA SER A 120 -11.32 -1.78 -12.58
C SER A 120 -10.96 -0.29 -12.54
N GLN A 121 -10.82 0.30 -11.34
CA GLN A 121 -10.31 1.65 -11.09
C GLN A 121 -8.88 1.87 -11.62
N ALA A 122 -8.10 0.81 -11.87
CA ALA A 122 -6.80 0.89 -12.55
C ALA A 122 -6.92 1.51 -13.95
N ALA A 123 -8.07 1.35 -14.62
CA ALA A 123 -8.33 1.87 -15.96
C ALA A 123 -8.92 3.29 -15.98
N LEU A 124 -9.05 3.96 -14.83
CA LEU A 124 -9.53 5.35 -14.78
C LEU A 124 -8.36 6.34 -14.98
N PRO A 125 -8.41 7.24 -16.00
CA PRO A 125 -7.47 8.34 -16.12
C PRO A 125 -7.70 9.41 -15.04
N LEU A 126 -6.66 10.17 -14.70
CA LEU A 126 -6.73 11.23 -13.67
C LEU A 126 -7.86 12.24 -13.92
N HIS A 127 -8.03 12.72 -15.16
CA HIS A 127 -9.06 13.70 -15.51
C HIS A 127 -10.50 13.17 -15.38
N LEU A 128 -10.70 11.85 -15.35
CA LEU A 128 -12.01 11.22 -15.08
C LEU A 128 -12.12 10.69 -13.64
N GLY A 129 -11.28 11.17 -12.72
CA GLY A 129 -11.35 10.79 -11.31
C GLY A 129 -10.54 9.53 -11.00
N GLY A 130 -9.59 9.17 -11.85
CA GLY A 130 -8.58 8.15 -11.55
C GLY A 130 -7.59 8.59 -10.47
N ALA A 131 -6.64 7.73 -10.17
CA ALA A 131 -5.57 7.98 -9.19
C ALA A 131 -4.19 7.93 -9.85
N HIS A 132 -3.20 8.51 -9.18
CA HIS A 132 -1.79 8.48 -9.62
C HIS A 132 -1.25 7.05 -9.56
N PHE A 133 -1.70 6.28 -8.57
CA PHE A 133 -1.38 4.88 -8.37
C PHE A 133 -2.64 4.04 -8.14
N VAL A 134 -2.56 2.76 -8.50
CA VAL A 134 -3.51 1.75 -8.04
C VAL A 134 -2.70 0.56 -7.54
N THR A 135 -2.85 0.22 -6.27
CA THR A 135 -2.16 -0.89 -5.63
C THR A 135 -2.73 -2.21 -6.16
N SER A 136 -1.95 -2.86 -7.04
CA SER A 136 -2.44 -3.92 -7.92
C SER A 136 -2.03 -5.34 -7.53
N GLN A 137 -1.09 -5.46 -6.60
CA GLN A 137 -0.69 -6.69 -5.94
C GLN A 137 -0.73 -6.42 -4.45
N ALA A 138 -1.62 -7.09 -3.72
CA ALA A 138 -1.69 -6.95 -2.26
C ALA A 138 -1.96 -8.27 -1.54
N ALA A 139 -2.60 -9.24 -2.19
CA ALA A 139 -2.92 -10.52 -1.57
C ALA A 139 -3.27 -11.59 -2.60
N VAL A 140 -4.40 -11.40 -3.30
CA VAL A 140 -5.00 -12.45 -4.14
C VAL A 140 -4.12 -12.81 -5.35
N GLU A 141 -3.31 -11.86 -5.83
CA GLU A 141 -2.33 -12.04 -6.90
C GLU A 141 -1.21 -13.02 -6.51
N LEU A 142 -0.93 -13.20 -5.21
CA LEU A 142 0.07 -14.15 -4.72
C LEU A 142 -0.27 -15.60 -5.09
N GLN A 143 -1.50 -15.90 -5.51
CA GLN A 143 -1.87 -17.21 -6.00
C GLN A 143 -1.06 -17.71 -7.18
N VAL A 144 -0.51 -16.81 -8.01
CA VAL A 144 0.42 -17.18 -9.09
C VAL A 144 1.68 -17.80 -8.50
N ILE A 145 2.23 -17.20 -7.44
CA ILE A 145 3.41 -17.72 -6.74
C ILE A 145 3.09 -18.98 -5.93
N LEU A 146 1.93 -19.01 -5.28
CA LEU A 146 1.46 -20.23 -4.61
C LEU A 146 1.28 -21.39 -5.59
N ASP A 147 0.96 -21.11 -6.86
CA ASP A 147 0.88 -22.14 -7.89
C ASP A 147 2.26 -22.70 -8.24
N LEU A 148 3.27 -21.84 -8.37
CA LEU A 148 4.66 -22.25 -8.51
C LEU A 148 5.13 -23.10 -7.32
N GLU A 149 4.84 -22.67 -6.09
CA GLU A 149 5.15 -23.43 -4.86
C GLU A 149 4.53 -24.83 -4.88
N ARG A 150 3.24 -24.93 -5.20
CA ARG A 150 2.53 -26.23 -5.26
C ARG A 150 3.07 -27.16 -6.34
N ASN A 151 3.64 -26.60 -7.40
CA ASN A 151 4.29 -27.36 -8.47
C ASN A 151 5.75 -27.73 -8.14
N GLY A 152 6.21 -27.51 -6.91
CA GLY A 152 7.53 -27.91 -6.43
C GLY A 152 8.66 -26.96 -6.82
N HIS A 153 8.35 -25.75 -7.27
CA HIS A 153 9.36 -24.73 -7.54
C HIS A 153 9.76 -23.98 -6.26
N ASP A 154 11.06 -23.73 -6.11
CA ASP A 154 11.57 -22.88 -5.04
C ASP A 154 11.27 -21.41 -5.35
N ILE A 155 10.64 -20.73 -4.40
CA ILE A 155 10.27 -19.30 -4.47
C ILE A 155 11.06 -18.45 -3.47
N GLY A 156 12.03 -19.04 -2.77
CA GLY A 156 12.91 -18.32 -1.86
C GLY A 156 13.65 -17.20 -2.59
N VAL A 157 14.01 -16.16 -1.83
CA VAL A 157 14.65 -14.94 -2.37
C VAL A 157 15.85 -15.27 -3.25
N ASP A 158 16.71 -16.19 -2.80
CA ASP A 158 17.90 -16.60 -3.55
C ASP A 158 17.57 -17.32 -4.85
N ALA A 159 16.51 -18.13 -4.90
CA ALA A 159 16.11 -18.86 -6.09
C ALA A 159 15.52 -17.92 -7.15
N VAL A 160 14.59 -17.05 -6.73
CA VAL A 160 13.90 -16.14 -7.67
C VAL A 160 14.76 -14.98 -8.14
N SER A 161 15.89 -14.72 -7.48
CA SER A 161 16.85 -13.68 -7.88
C SER A 161 17.86 -14.15 -8.92
N ARG A 162 17.84 -15.42 -9.34
CA ARG A 162 18.80 -15.96 -10.31
C ARG A 162 18.25 -15.98 -11.74
N PRO A 163 19.12 -15.92 -12.77
CA PRO A 163 18.70 -15.96 -14.17
C PRO A 163 17.83 -17.17 -14.55
N GLU A 164 17.97 -18.32 -13.88
CA GLU A 164 17.15 -19.51 -14.14
C GLU A 164 15.67 -19.26 -13.86
N PHE A 165 15.35 -18.35 -12.94
CA PHE A 165 13.97 -17.96 -12.66
C PHE A 165 13.31 -17.33 -13.89
N ALA A 166 14.05 -16.59 -14.73
CA ALA A 166 13.51 -16.01 -15.96
C ALA A 166 12.92 -17.08 -16.89
N ARG A 167 13.55 -18.27 -16.95
CA ARG A 167 13.05 -19.41 -17.75
C ARG A 167 11.74 -19.94 -17.16
N LEU A 168 11.68 -20.09 -15.84
CA LEU A 168 10.45 -20.51 -15.15
C LEU A 168 9.31 -19.53 -15.42
N VAL A 169 9.57 -18.22 -15.27
CA VAL A 169 8.60 -17.15 -15.52
C VAL A 169 8.05 -17.21 -16.95
N ARG A 170 8.91 -17.35 -17.96
CA ARG A 170 8.48 -17.36 -19.37
C ARG A 170 7.61 -18.56 -19.77
N HIS A 171 7.80 -19.70 -19.10
CA HIS A 171 7.12 -20.95 -19.45
C HIS A 171 6.03 -21.35 -18.46
N HIS A 172 5.88 -20.63 -17.35
CA HIS A 172 4.83 -20.92 -16.38
C HIS A 172 3.46 -20.62 -17.00
N VAL A 173 2.59 -21.63 -16.99
CA VAL A 173 1.18 -21.50 -17.33
C VAL A 173 0.40 -21.66 -16.02
N PRO A 174 -0.17 -20.58 -15.46
CA PRO A 174 -0.88 -20.67 -14.20
C PRO A 174 -2.08 -21.62 -14.29
N SER A 175 -2.31 -22.39 -13.23
CA SER A 175 -3.43 -23.31 -13.16
C SER A 175 -4.78 -22.62 -13.28
N LYS A 176 -5.72 -23.26 -14.00
CA LYS A 176 -7.13 -22.86 -14.10
C LYS A 176 -7.99 -23.40 -12.96
N ARG A 177 -7.41 -24.21 -12.06
CA ARG A 177 -8.14 -24.76 -10.93
C ARG A 177 -8.39 -23.65 -9.91
N ASP A 178 -9.65 -23.46 -9.57
CA ASP A 178 -10.05 -22.59 -8.47
C ASP A 178 -9.46 -23.10 -7.15
N ASN A 179 -8.84 -22.20 -6.41
CA ASN A 179 -8.30 -22.48 -5.09
C ASN A 179 -8.82 -21.44 -4.11
N GLU A 180 -9.10 -21.88 -2.89
CA GLU A 180 -9.36 -20.95 -1.82
C GLU A 180 -8.08 -20.18 -1.51
N THR A 181 -8.16 -18.84 -1.59
CA THR A 181 -7.05 -17.97 -1.24
C THR A 181 -7.05 -17.75 0.28
N ALA A 182 -6.50 -18.71 1.01
CA ALA A 182 -6.18 -18.52 2.42
C ALA A 182 -4.73 -18.02 2.53
N LEU A 183 -4.57 -16.73 2.84
CA LEU A 183 -3.28 -16.20 3.25
C LEU A 183 -3.19 -16.25 4.76
N ASP A 184 -2.08 -16.76 5.27
CA ASP A 184 -1.73 -16.60 6.68
C ASP A 184 -1.40 -15.13 6.93
N VAL A 185 -2.34 -14.39 7.53
CA VAL A 185 -2.31 -12.94 7.73
C VAL A 185 -2.91 -12.58 9.09
N HIS A 186 -2.44 -11.49 9.68
CA HIS A 186 -3.07 -10.86 10.82
C HIS A 186 -4.23 -9.98 10.32
N SER A 187 -5.45 -10.49 10.43
CA SER A 187 -6.67 -9.76 10.06
C SER A 187 -7.79 -9.93 11.09
N THR A 188 -8.79 -9.05 11.03
CA THR A 188 -10.09 -9.25 11.69
C THR A 188 -10.80 -10.48 11.12
N SER A 189 -11.77 -11.03 11.86
CA SER A 189 -12.49 -12.26 11.50
C SER A 189 -13.11 -12.22 10.11
N GLY A 190 -12.58 -13.02 9.17
CA GLY A 190 -13.04 -13.07 7.78
C GLY A 190 -12.24 -12.22 6.79
N GLY A 191 -11.34 -11.36 7.27
CA GLY A 191 -10.44 -10.58 6.42
C GLY A 191 -9.20 -11.32 5.93
N SER A 192 -8.95 -12.53 6.43
CA SER A 192 -7.98 -13.48 5.86
C SER A 192 -8.56 -14.32 4.71
N SER A 193 -9.89 -14.39 4.59
CA SER A 193 -10.57 -15.11 3.52
C SER A 193 -10.74 -14.17 2.33
N TYR A 194 -9.86 -14.34 1.36
CA TYR A 194 -9.96 -13.59 0.11
C TYR A 194 -10.96 -14.23 -0.86
N GLY A 195 -11.51 -15.41 -0.58
CA GLY A 195 -12.45 -16.13 -1.46
C GLY A 195 -11.75 -17.11 -2.42
N SER A 196 -12.50 -17.73 -3.33
CA SER A 196 -11.98 -18.70 -4.31
C SER A 196 -11.77 -18.07 -5.69
N THR A 197 -10.64 -18.33 -6.33
CA THR A 197 -10.35 -17.93 -7.72
C THR A 197 -9.15 -18.73 -8.23
N SER A 198 -8.93 -18.80 -9.54
CA SER A 198 -7.79 -19.53 -10.10
C SER A 198 -6.55 -18.64 -10.23
N PRO A 199 -5.32 -19.20 -10.09
CA PRO A 199 -4.08 -18.51 -10.44
C PRO A 199 -4.10 -17.91 -11.86
N HIS A 200 -4.72 -18.59 -12.82
CA HIS A 200 -4.90 -18.10 -14.18
C HIS A 200 -5.74 -16.83 -14.25
N THR A 201 -6.89 -16.79 -13.56
CA THR A 201 -7.73 -15.59 -13.50
C THR A 201 -6.97 -14.41 -12.90
N GLN A 202 -6.22 -14.63 -11.82
CA GLN A 202 -5.44 -13.56 -11.18
C GLN A 202 -4.30 -13.07 -12.05
N PHE A 203 -3.62 -13.97 -12.77
CA PHE A 203 -2.62 -13.59 -13.76
C PHE A 203 -3.20 -12.69 -14.85
N GLU A 204 -4.34 -13.07 -15.44
CA GLU A 204 -4.98 -12.28 -16.51
C GLU A 204 -5.48 -10.92 -16.03
N VAL A 205 -6.09 -10.87 -14.84
CA VAL A 205 -6.59 -9.62 -14.24
C VAL A 205 -5.43 -8.70 -13.89
N TYR A 206 -4.35 -9.23 -13.31
CA TYR A 206 -3.18 -8.43 -12.96
C TYR A 206 -2.48 -7.89 -14.20
N ARG A 207 -2.29 -8.73 -15.24
CA ARG A 207 -1.79 -8.30 -16.55
C ARG A 207 -2.64 -7.17 -17.13
N LYS A 208 -3.96 -7.33 -17.12
CA LYS A 208 -4.90 -6.31 -17.62
C LYS A 208 -4.80 -5.00 -16.83
N ALA A 209 -4.64 -5.06 -15.51
CA ALA A 209 -4.47 -3.87 -14.67
C ALA A 209 -3.17 -3.12 -15.01
N VAL A 210 -2.05 -3.83 -15.11
CA VAL A 210 -0.74 -3.28 -15.51
C VAL A 210 -0.82 -2.66 -16.91
N ASP A 211 -1.39 -3.37 -17.89
CA ASP A 211 -1.58 -2.84 -19.25
C ASP A 211 -2.47 -1.59 -19.27
N ALA A 212 -3.51 -1.54 -18.43
CA ALA A 212 -4.37 -0.36 -18.33
C ALA A 212 -3.61 0.86 -17.78
N ARG A 213 -2.81 0.69 -16.72
CA ARG A 213 -1.97 1.79 -16.19
C ARG A 213 -0.99 2.31 -17.23
N ARG A 214 -0.31 1.41 -17.94
CA ARG A 214 0.62 1.77 -19.03
C ARG A 214 -0.05 2.59 -20.13
N ARG A 215 -1.26 2.22 -20.56
CA ARG A 215 -2.03 2.96 -21.59
C ARG A 215 -2.43 4.36 -21.12
N LEU A 216 -2.58 4.56 -19.82
CA LEU A 216 -2.85 5.87 -19.22
C LEU A 216 -1.57 6.65 -18.93
N HIS A 217 -0.39 6.07 -19.22
CA HIS A 217 0.92 6.60 -18.85
C HIS A 217 1.05 6.88 -17.35
N LEU A 218 0.38 6.05 -16.53
CA LEU A 218 0.42 6.15 -15.08
C LEU A 218 1.29 5.03 -14.49
N LEU A 219 1.85 5.32 -13.32
CA LEU A 219 2.82 4.45 -12.68
C LEU A 219 2.19 3.24 -11.99
N HIS A 220 3.02 2.23 -11.80
CA HIS A 220 2.68 0.99 -11.12
C HIS A 220 2.96 1.07 -9.63
N GLU A 221 2.07 0.43 -8.85
CA GLU A 221 2.23 0.27 -7.42
C GLU A 221 1.82 -1.13 -6.98
N VAL A 222 2.63 -1.70 -6.11
CA VAL A 222 2.40 -3.00 -5.47
C VAL A 222 2.57 -2.88 -3.95
N GLU A 223 1.96 -3.80 -3.23
CA GLU A 223 2.02 -3.89 -1.78
C GLU A 223 2.47 -5.28 -1.36
N TRP A 224 3.36 -5.31 -0.37
CA TRP A 224 3.98 -6.51 0.15
C TRP A 224 3.41 -6.84 1.52
N VAL A 225 2.79 -8.02 1.61
CA VAL A 225 2.10 -8.51 2.81
C VAL A 225 2.70 -9.81 3.35
N GLN A 226 3.47 -10.52 2.53
CA GLN A 226 4.23 -11.73 2.85
C GLN A 226 5.58 -11.62 2.15
N LEU A 227 6.69 -11.42 2.87
CA LEU A 227 7.92 -10.85 2.32
C LEU A 227 8.43 -11.63 1.09
N GLU A 228 8.70 -12.92 1.24
CA GLU A 228 9.26 -13.76 0.17
C GLU A 228 8.29 -13.92 -1.01
N ARG A 229 7.01 -14.20 -0.74
CA ARG A 229 5.98 -14.37 -1.78
C ARG A 229 5.70 -13.09 -2.54
N SER A 230 5.69 -11.95 -1.86
CA SER A 230 5.49 -10.64 -2.48
C SER A 230 6.70 -10.25 -3.32
N TYR A 231 7.92 -10.53 -2.85
CA TYR A 231 9.13 -10.38 -3.64
C TYR A 231 9.10 -11.28 -4.88
N ALA A 232 8.81 -12.57 -4.73
CA ALA A 232 8.70 -13.53 -5.83
C ALA A 232 7.62 -13.11 -6.84
N MET A 233 6.46 -12.61 -6.40
CA MET A 233 5.39 -12.15 -7.28
C MET A 233 5.80 -10.89 -8.05
N THR A 234 6.45 -9.95 -7.36
CA THR A 234 6.95 -8.72 -7.99
C THR A 234 8.05 -9.06 -9.00
N ARG A 235 8.98 -9.96 -8.66
CA ARG A 235 10.01 -10.47 -9.59
C ARG A 235 9.39 -11.20 -10.78
N PHE A 236 8.43 -12.08 -10.55
CA PHE A 236 7.68 -12.75 -11.63
C PHE A 236 7.07 -11.70 -12.58
N ALA A 237 6.36 -10.72 -12.04
CA ALA A 237 5.66 -9.69 -12.81
C ALA A 237 6.58 -8.73 -13.58
N THR A 238 7.75 -8.41 -13.01
CA THR A 238 8.75 -7.54 -13.64
C THR A 238 9.50 -8.23 -14.78
N GLU A 239 9.69 -9.56 -14.70
CA GLU A 239 10.39 -10.37 -15.70
C GLU A 239 9.46 -11.02 -16.74
N HIS A 240 8.16 -11.14 -16.43
CA HIS A 240 7.19 -11.79 -17.31
C HIS A 240 6.89 -10.91 -18.54
N PRO A 241 7.10 -11.42 -19.78
CA PRO A 241 7.03 -10.61 -21.00
C PRO A 241 5.64 -10.02 -21.28
N LEU A 242 4.58 -10.69 -20.80
CA LEU A 242 3.21 -10.20 -20.95
C LEU A 242 2.77 -9.21 -19.88
N ILE A 243 3.44 -9.16 -18.72
CA ILE A 243 3.07 -8.24 -17.62
C ILE A 243 3.93 -6.98 -17.73
N GLY A 244 5.25 -7.11 -17.63
CA GLY A 244 6.16 -5.97 -17.71
C GLY A 244 5.89 -4.91 -16.63
N LEU A 245 5.69 -5.35 -15.38
CA LEU A 245 5.47 -4.45 -14.25
C LEU A 245 6.66 -3.47 -14.11
N GLY A 246 6.37 -2.17 -14.00
CA GLY A 246 7.40 -1.12 -13.87
C GLY A 246 8.29 -0.95 -15.12
N SER A 247 7.80 -1.32 -16.30
CA SER A 247 8.51 -1.16 -17.59
C SER A 247 8.64 0.29 -18.03
N GLU A 248 7.91 1.21 -17.39
CA GLU A 248 8.00 2.67 -17.58
C GLU A 248 9.26 3.27 -16.91
N GLY A 249 10.12 2.42 -16.34
CA GLY A 249 11.34 2.83 -15.65
C GLY A 249 11.15 3.16 -14.17
N GLN A 250 9.96 2.96 -13.62
CA GLN A 250 9.63 3.22 -12.22
C GLN A 250 8.67 2.17 -11.66
N LEU A 251 8.94 1.71 -10.44
CA LEU A 251 8.06 0.85 -9.65
C LEU A 251 7.90 1.41 -8.24
N ASN A 252 6.69 1.40 -7.70
CA ASN A 252 6.40 1.84 -6.33
C ASN A 252 6.02 0.63 -5.50
N ILE A 253 6.68 0.41 -4.37
CA ILE A 253 6.47 -0.75 -3.50
C ILE A 253 6.11 -0.25 -2.11
N THR A 254 4.94 -0.66 -1.62
CA THR A 254 4.56 -0.48 -0.22
C THR A 254 4.90 -1.72 0.58
N LEU A 255 5.64 -1.56 1.68
CA LEU A 255 5.96 -2.61 2.64
C LEU A 255 5.03 -2.50 3.86
N LEU A 256 4.19 -3.51 4.07
CA LEU A 256 3.28 -3.57 5.21
C LEU A 256 3.82 -4.47 6.32
N PHE A 257 4.61 -3.88 7.20
CA PHE A 257 5.24 -4.59 8.32
C PHE A 257 4.21 -5.02 9.36
N GLY A 258 4.25 -6.29 9.76
CA GLY A 258 3.32 -6.84 10.75
C GLY A 258 1.97 -7.26 10.18
N PHE A 259 1.83 -7.28 8.84
CA PHE A 259 0.60 -7.76 8.21
C PHE A 259 0.42 -9.27 8.34
N SER A 260 1.50 -10.05 8.39
CA SER A 260 1.43 -11.51 8.50
C SER A 260 2.60 -12.10 9.29
N PRO A 261 2.50 -13.35 9.76
CA PRO A 261 3.64 -14.08 10.31
C PRO A 261 4.80 -14.22 9.32
N ARG A 262 4.50 -14.19 8.01
CA ARG A 262 5.49 -14.24 6.91
C ARG A 262 6.01 -12.87 6.48
N PHE A 263 5.54 -11.80 7.12
CA PHE A 263 6.14 -10.47 7.06
C PHE A 263 5.90 -9.75 8.39
N PRO A 264 6.57 -10.22 9.47
CA PRO A 264 6.32 -9.72 10.81
C PRO A 264 6.75 -8.25 10.93
N PHE A 265 6.30 -7.61 12.00
CA PHE A 265 6.80 -6.29 12.34
C PHE A 265 8.28 -6.41 12.73
N PRO A 266 9.17 -5.52 12.27
CA PRO A 266 10.61 -5.67 12.47
C PRO A 266 10.98 -5.51 13.94
N ASP A 267 11.81 -6.42 14.44
CA ASP A 267 12.30 -6.37 15.82
C ASP A 267 13.40 -5.34 16.01
N SER A 268 14.17 -5.07 14.96
CA SER A 268 15.28 -4.11 14.93
C SER A 268 15.33 -3.31 13.62
N TYR A 269 16.12 -2.23 13.61
CA TYR A 269 16.42 -1.48 12.38
C TYR A 269 17.05 -2.33 11.28
N ALA A 270 17.90 -3.30 11.65
CA ALA A 270 18.54 -4.20 10.70
C ALA A 270 17.51 -5.06 9.97
N ASP A 271 16.47 -5.53 10.67
CA ASP A 271 15.40 -6.34 10.06
C ASP A 271 14.57 -5.52 9.08
N PHE A 272 14.24 -4.28 9.47
CA PHE A 272 13.59 -3.30 8.61
C PHE A 272 14.43 -3.02 7.34
N ARG A 273 15.72 -2.71 7.50
CA ARG A 273 16.64 -2.44 6.39
C ARG A 273 16.78 -3.62 5.44
N ARG A 274 16.76 -4.87 5.92
CA ARG A 274 16.80 -6.05 5.04
C ARG A 274 15.58 -6.13 4.12
N ALA A 275 14.38 -5.86 4.63
CA ALA A 275 13.17 -5.85 3.81
C ALA A 275 13.20 -4.70 2.78
N VAL A 276 13.64 -3.49 3.19
CA VAL A 276 13.78 -2.36 2.26
C VAL A 276 14.82 -2.64 1.18
N SER A 277 15.98 -3.16 1.55
CA SER A 277 17.06 -3.51 0.61
C SER A 277 16.61 -4.58 -0.38
N LEU A 278 15.83 -5.57 0.08
CA LEU A 278 15.25 -6.58 -0.79
C LEU A 278 14.31 -5.97 -1.83
N ALA A 279 13.44 -5.04 -1.43
CA ALA A 279 12.58 -4.31 -2.36
C ALA A 279 13.38 -3.45 -3.35
N LYS A 280 14.40 -2.73 -2.87
CA LYS A 280 15.32 -1.94 -3.73
C LYS A 280 16.10 -2.79 -4.73
N SER A 281 16.36 -4.07 -4.44
CA SER A 281 17.01 -4.97 -5.40
C SER A 281 16.23 -5.14 -6.72
N LEU A 282 14.93 -4.83 -6.74
CA LEU A 282 14.08 -4.86 -7.94
C LEU A 282 14.35 -3.71 -8.93
N GLU A 283 15.23 -2.77 -8.60
CA GLU A 283 15.78 -1.83 -9.58
C GLU A 283 16.54 -2.53 -10.71
N TYR A 284 17.08 -3.72 -10.42
CA TYR A 284 17.89 -4.53 -11.31
C TYR A 284 17.08 -5.68 -11.90
N ASP A 285 17.24 -5.93 -13.19
CA ASP A 285 16.75 -7.15 -13.84
C ASP A 285 17.62 -8.37 -13.45
N LEU A 286 17.18 -9.57 -13.83
CA LEU A 286 17.93 -10.82 -13.54
C LEU A 286 19.30 -10.91 -14.22
N SER A 287 19.64 -9.99 -15.15
CA SER A 287 20.99 -9.89 -15.72
C SER A 287 21.92 -8.96 -14.92
N GLY A 288 21.40 -8.35 -13.84
CA GLY A 288 22.14 -7.39 -13.00
C GLY A 288 22.17 -5.98 -13.59
N ARG A 289 21.37 -5.68 -14.62
CA ARG A 289 21.30 -4.33 -15.18
C ARG A 289 20.21 -3.54 -14.48
N ARG A 290 20.52 -2.31 -14.06
CA ARG A 290 19.54 -1.37 -13.54
C ARG A 290 18.61 -0.92 -14.67
N VAL A 291 17.34 -1.26 -14.60
CA VAL A 291 16.34 -0.98 -15.65
C VAL A 291 15.16 -0.15 -15.16
N ARG A 292 15.06 0.06 -13.85
CA ARG A 292 14.01 0.87 -13.23
C ARG A 292 14.49 1.47 -11.91
N SER A 293 13.82 2.53 -11.49
CA SER A 293 13.90 3.04 -10.12
C SER A 293 12.83 2.39 -9.26
N VAL A 294 13.11 2.18 -7.97
CA VAL A 294 12.13 1.67 -7.00
C VAL A 294 11.94 2.70 -5.90
N THR A 295 10.71 3.13 -5.71
CA THR A 295 10.30 3.99 -4.58
C THR A 295 9.67 3.13 -3.49
N ILE A 296 10.03 3.39 -2.23
CA ILE A 296 9.58 2.59 -1.10
C ILE A 296 8.64 3.40 -0.20
N SER A 297 7.44 2.87 -0.01
CA SER A 297 6.51 3.29 1.05
C SER A 297 6.55 2.28 2.19
N ALA A 298 6.61 2.73 3.44
CA ALA A 298 6.58 1.85 4.61
C ALA A 298 5.35 2.14 5.47
N GLY A 299 4.58 1.09 5.81
CA GLY A 299 3.44 1.17 6.71
C GLY A 299 3.48 0.08 7.79
N ALA A 300 2.92 0.38 8.96
CA ALA A 300 2.77 -0.59 10.05
C ALA A 300 1.37 -1.19 9.97
N ALA A 301 1.21 -2.48 9.71
CA ALA A 301 -0.09 -3.14 9.56
C ALA A 301 -0.48 -3.96 10.81
N VAL A 302 -0.18 -3.44 12.00
CA VAL A 302 -0.33 -4.13 13.29
C VAL A 302 -1.74 -3.92 13.85
N LEU A 303 -2.46 -5.02 14.09
CA LEU A 303 -3.81 -4.98 14.68
C LEU A 303 -3.80 -4.43 16.12
N PRO A 304 -4.86 -3.74 16.57
CA PRO A 304 -4.95 -3.20 17.93
C PRO A 304 -4.65 -4.22 19.03
N GLN A 305 -5.16 -5.44 18.91
CA GLN A 305 -4.95 -6.53 19.87
C GLN A 305 -3.50 -7.04 19.92
N HIS A 306 -2.69 -6.75 18.89
CA HIS A 306 -1.27 -7.14 18.84
C HIS A 306 -0.34 -5.97 19.22
N ALA A 307 -0.86 -4.73 19.29
CA ALA A 307 -0.08 -3.52 19.50
C ALA A 307 0.86 -3.62 20.70
N GLN A 308 0.35 -4.13 21.83
CA GLN A 308 1.08 -4.20 23.10
C GLN A 308 2.34 -5.05 23.02
N ALA A 309 2.33 -6.12 22.21
CA ALA A 309 3.50 -6.99 22.00
C ALA A 309 4.62 -6.30 21.19
N HIS A 310 4.32 -5.18 20.55
CA HIS A 310 5.26 -4.43 19.70
C HIS A 310 5.73 -3.12 20.31
N ILE A 311 5.26 -2.78 21.52
CA ILE A 311 5.75 -1.64 22.29
C ILE A 311 7.18 -1.94 22.74
N LYS A 312 8.13 -1.15 22.25
CA LYS A 312 9.55 -1.26 22.60
C LYS A 312 10.18 0.12 22.68
N GLU A 313 11.36 0.19 23.27
CA GLU A 313 12.15 1.41 23.29
C GLU A 313 12.60 1.82 21.89
N LEU A 314 12.61 3.13 21.64
CA LEU A 314 13.14 3.71 20.41
C LEU A 314 14.66 3.53 20.32
N GLU A 315 15.15 3.13 19.15
CA GLU A 315 16.59 2.95 18.88
C GLU A 315 17.30 4.26 18.50
N PHE A 316 16.56 5.26 17.99
CA PHE A 316 17.10 6.47 17.38
C PHE A 316 16.37 7.75 17.81
N GLY A 317 16.93 8.89 17.39
CA GLY A 317 16.36 10.22 17.61
C GLY A 317 16.57 10.75 19.03
N SER A 318 16.08 11.96 19.29
CA SER A 318 16.16 12.60 20.60
C SER A 318 15.33 11.88 21.67
N ARG A 319 14.40 11.00 21.25
CA ARG A 319 13.53 10.19 22.10
C ARG A 319 14.03 8.75 22.30
N LYS A 320 15.26 8.44 21.90
CA LYS A 320 15.89 7.12 22.11
C LYS A 320 15.71 6.64 23.56
N GLY A 321 15.37 5.36 23.74
CA GLY A 321 15.11 4.75 25.04
C GLY A 321 13.68 4.95 25.57
N GLN A 322 12.85 5.79 24.94
CA GLN A 322 11.44 5.91 25.31
C GLN A 322 10.62 4.79 24.67
N LEU A 323 9.62 4.27 25.40
CA LEU A 323 8.65 3.32 24.85
C LEU A 323 7.84 3.98 23.73
N ALA A 324 7.62 3.22 22.67
CA ALA A 324 6.90 3.67 21.49
C ALA A 324 6.14 2.51 20.84
N GLY A 325 5.00 2.85 20.25
CA GLY A 325 4.18 1.91 19.48
C GLY A 325 4.80 1.54 18.12
N PRO A 326 4.13 0.65 17.37
CA PRO A 326 4.59 0.20 16.06
C PRO A 326 4.80 1.34 15.07
N MET A 327 3.86 2.29 14.99
CA MET A 327 3.90 3.35 13.99
C MET A 327 5.05 4.33 14.26
N GLU A 328 5.25 4.71 15.51
CA GLU A 328 6.36 5.58 15.90
C GLU A 328 7.72 4.90 15.69
N ARG A 329 7.85 3.62 16.05
CA ARG A 329 9.07 2.85 15.78
C ARG A 329 9.37 2.78 14.29
N LEU A 330 8.36 2.53 13.46
CA LEU A 330 8.53 2.49 12.01
C LEU A 330 8.92 3.87 11.45
N ALA A 331 8.31 4.95 11.94
CA ALA A 331 8.68 6.32 11.56
C ALA A 331 10.13 6.65 11.93
N CYS A 332 10.59 6.22 13.11
CA CYS A 332 12.00 6.34 13.50
C CYS A 332 12.93 5.60 12.52
N TYR A 333 12.61 4.35 12.15
CA TYR A 333 13.42 3.60 11.20
C TYR A 333 13.43 4.23 9.81
N ALA A 334 12.28 4.66 9.31
CA ALA A 334 12.18 5.34 8.01
C ALA A 334 12.96 6.67 7.99
N ALA A 335 13.02 7.38 9.12
CA ALA A 335 13.72 8.66 9.22
C ALA A 335 15.25 8.54 9.20
N GLN A 336 15.83 7.34 9.29
CA GLN A 336 17.28 7.18 9.24
C GLN A 336 17.82 7.47 7.83
N ALA A 337 19.00 8.09 7.73
CA ALA A 337 19.54 8.60 6.46
C ALA A 337 19.82 7.49 5.42
N ASP A 338 20.15 6.29 5.88
CA ASP A 338 20.36 5.10 5.07
C ASP A 338 19.12 4.20 5.00
N SER A 339 17.93 4.65 5.44
CA SER A 339 16.71 3.82 5.41
C SER A 339 16.31 3.43 3.98
N GLU A 340 16.56 4.32 3.01
CA GLU A 340 16.09 4.25 1.62
C GLU A 340 14.56 4.23 1.46
N VAL A 341 13.83 4.61 2.51
CA VAL A 341 12.38 4.83 2.44
C VAL A 341 12.09 6.22 1.91
N ASP A 342 11.09 6.31 1.04
CA ASP A 342 10.65 7.54 0.41
C ASP A 342 9.38 8.08 1.05
N VAL A 343 8.44 7.19 1.43
CA VAL A 343 7.16 7.54 2.03
C VAL A 343 6.99 6.78 3.35
N ILE A 344 6.71 7.49 4.44
CA ILE A 344 6.20 6.88 5.67
C ILE A 344 4.68 7.01 5.68
N ARG A 345 3.98 5.87 5.71
CA ARG A 345 2.52 5.79 5.59
C ARG A 345 1.91 5.37 6.93
N SER A 346 1.04 6.21 7.46
CA SER A 346 0.16 5.89 8.61
C SER A 346 -1.29 5.99 8.23
N GLY A 347 -2.21 5.42 9.00
CA GLY A 347 -3.62 5.73 8.82
C GLY A 347 -4.53 4.67 9.42
N MET A 348 -5.82 5.00 9.41
CA MET A 348 -6.87 4.17 9.99
C MET A 348 -7.01 2.81 9.28
N GLU A 349 -6.50 2.68 8.06
CA GLU A 349 -6.39 1.40 7.36
C GLU A 349 -5.48 0.39 8.05
N ASP A 350 -4.40 0.88 8.63
CA ASP A 350 -3.21 0.10 8.95
C ASP A 350 -3.04 -0.03 10.47
N THR A 351 -3.06 1.10 11.19
CA THR A 351 -3.00 1.23 12.65
C THR A 351 -4.02 2.27 13.13
N PRO A 352 -5.30 1.91 13.32
CA PRO A 352 -6.38 2.81 13.73
C PRO A 352 -6.36 3.16 15.23
N TYR A 353 -5.17 3.31 15.80
CA TYR A 353 -4.94 3.58 17.22
C TYR A 353 -3.58 4.26 17.40
N ILE A 354 -3.41 4.90 18.56
CA ILE A 354 -2.10 5.34 19.06
C ILE A 354 -1.77 4.60 20.35
N VAL A 355 -0.48 4.58 20.69
CA VAL A 355 0.00 4.10 21.99
C VAL A 355 0.37 5.32 22.84
N THR A 356 -0.15 5.41 24.06
CA THR A 356 0.17 6.49 25.00
C THR A 356 1.56 6.28 25.61
N ALA A 357 2.08 7.30 26.32
CA ALA A 357 3.36 7.19 27.02
C ALA A 357 3.37 6.06 28.08
N ASP A 358 2.20 5.75 28.66
CA ASP A 358 2.02 4.66 29.63
C ASP A 358 1.84 3.28 28.95
N GLY A 359 1.90 3.22 27.62
CA GLY A 359 1.75 2.00 26.85
C GLY A 359 0.30 1.58 26.59
N GLU A 360 -0.67 2.47 26.79
CA GLU A 360 -2.09 2.18 26.55
C GLU A 360 -2.48 2.41 25.09
N VAL A 361 -3.32 1.52 24.54
CA VAL A 361 -3.84 1.64 23.17
C VAL A 361 -5.12 2.46 23.18
N THR A 362 -5.17 3.57 22.43
CA THR A 362 -6.32 4.50 22.42
C THR A 362 -6.77 4.89 21.01
N LEU A 363 -8.00 5.41 20.90
CA LEU A 363 -8.61 5.79 19.62
C LEU A 363 -7.90 7.01 19.05
N THR A 364 -7.90 7.08 17.73
CA THR A 364 -7.38 8.22 16.99
C THR A 364 -8.10 8.35 15.65
N ASP A 365 -7.67 9.31 14.84
CA ASP A 365 -8.04 9.47 13.44
C ASP A 365 -6.79 9.63 12.56
N ASN A 366 -6.99 9.79 11.24
CA ASN A 366 -5.86 9.96 10.32
C ASN A 366 -5.01 11.19 10.64
N LEU A 367 -5.62 12.27 11.15
CA LEU A 367 -4.90 13.50 11.46
C LEU A 367 -4.03 13.34 12.70
N GLY A 368 -4.57 12.71 13.76
CA GLY A 368 -3.82 12.36 14.97
C GLY A 368 -2.63 11.44 14.67
N LEU A 369 -2.83 10.42 13.83
CA LEU A 369 -1.75 9.53 13.37
C LEU A 369 -0.68 10.29 12.60
N ALA A 370 -1.07 11.13 11.64
CA ALA A 370 -0.13 11.90 10.82
C ALA A 370 0.67 12.91 11.67
N HIS A 371 0.05 13.57 12.65
CA HIS A 371 0.76 14.41 13.61
C HIS A 371 1.79 13.63 14.43
N GLN A 372 1.42 12.44 14.91
CA GLN A 372 2.32 11.60 15.68
C GLN A 372 3.54 11.15 14.86
N VAL A 373 3.32 10.72 13.61
CA VAL A 373 4.40 10.34 12.69
C VAL A 373 5.28 11.54 12.37
N LYS A 374 4.69 12.70 12.06
CA LYS A 374 5.45 13.92 11.80
C LYS A 374 6.34 14.28 12.98
N ALA A 375 5.79 14.32 14.19
CA ALA A 375 6.56 14.62 15.40
C ALA A 375 7.70 13.62 15.63
N MET A 376 7.48 12.34 15.27
CA MET A 376 8.51 11.32 15.39
C MET A 376 9.64 11.49 14.36
N VAL A 377 9.31 11.76 13.10
CA VAL A 377 10.29 12.09 12.05
C VAL A 377 11.12 13.32 12.44
N ASP A 378 10.45 14.38 12.90
CA ASP A 378 11.12 15.60 13.38
C ASP A 378 12.09 15.30 14.54
N SER A 379 11.69 14.41 15.48
CA SER A 379 12.54 14.01 16.61
C SER A 379 13.79 13.22 16.21
N CYS A 380 13.78 12.64 15.01
CA CYS A 380 14.94 11.97 14.41
C CYS A 380 15.86 12.94 13.64
N GLY A 381 15.49 14.22 13.53
CA GLY A 381 16.26 15.24 12.81
C GLY A 381 16.11 15.16 11.28
N SER A 382 15.06 14.47 10.80
CA SER A 382 14.72 14.36 9.38
C SER A 382 13.60 15.33 9.03
N GLU A 383 13.55 15.75 7.76
CA GLU A 383 12.61 16.74 7.26
C GLU A 383 11.56 16.08 6.35
N LEU A 384 10.41 16.74 6.20
CA LEU A 384 9.35 16.27 5.32
C LEU A 384 9.40 16.96 3.97
N LEU A 385 9.44 16.17 2.90
CA LEU A 385 9.32 16.64 1.52
C LEU A 385 7.85 16.93 1.21
N SER A 386 7.50 18.22 1.18
CA SER A 386 6.12 18.69 0.93
C SER A 386 5.96 19.54 -0.34
N ASP A 387 7.08 19.94 -0.98
CA ASP A 387 7.04 20.64 -2.26
C ASP A 387 6.47 19.72 -3.36
N PRO A 388 5.38 20.11 -4.05
CA PRO A 388 4.74 19.26 -5.06
C PRO A 388 5.69 18.80 -6.17
N ARG A 389 6.64 19.64 -6.62
CA ARG A 389 7.57 19.25 -7.69
C ARG A 389 8.57 18.22 -7.19
N GLY A 390 9.15 18.44 -6.02
CA GLY A 390 10.05 17.49 -5.37
C GLY A 390 9.37 16.14 -5.08
N VAL A 391 8.15 16.15 -4.54
CA VAL A 391 7.35 14.94 -4.31
C VAL A 391 7.13 14.18 -5.62
N ARG A 392 6.69 14.87 -6.67
CA ARG A 392 6.45 14.25 -7.98
C ARG A 392 7.73 13.69 -8.61
N GLN A 393 8.85 14.39 -8.48
CA GLN A 393 10.14 13.90 -8.95
C GLN A 393 10.54 12.63 -8.18
N ARG A 394 10.41 12.63 -6.86
CA ARG A 394 10.76 11.48 -6.01
C ARG A 394 9.91 10.24 -6.31
N MET A 395 8.63 10.46 -6.60
CA MET A 395 7.67 9.40 -6.92
C MET A 395 7.71 8.98 -8.40
N GLY A 396 8.70 9.44 -9.18
CA GLY A 396 8.96 9.00 -10.56
C GLY A 396 8.12 9.70 -11.65
N PHE A 397 7.31 10.69 -11.30
CA PHE A 397 6.53 11.47 -12.28
C PHE A 397 7.36 12.50 -13.03
N GLY A 398 8.59 12.82 -12.59
CA GLY A 398 9.43 13.83 -13.25
C GLY A 398 9.75 13.51 -14.73
N ALA A 399 9.83 12.23 -15.10
CA ALA A 399 10.04 11.81 -16.49
C ALA A 399 8.73 11.66 -17.29
N LEU A 400 7.61 11.38 -16.61
CA LEU A 400 6.29 11.12 -17.21
C LEU A 400 5.41 12.37 -17.38
N SER A 401 5.67 13.44 -16.63
CA SER A 401 4.76 14.60 -16.54
C SER A 401 4.55 15.36 -17.86
N ARG A 402 5.36 15.11 -18.90
CA ARG A 402 5.17 15.75 -20.21
C ARG A 402 4.01 15.20 -21.02
N MET A 403 3.43 14.04 -20.67
CA MET A 403 2.42 13.37 -21.49
C MET A 403 1.02 13.24 -20.87
N VAL A 404 0.87 13.43 -19.55
CA VAL A 404 -0.33 12.93 -18.82
C VAL A 404 -1.12 14.01 -18.11
N GLU A 405 -0.49 15.13 -17.79
CA GLU A 405 -1.11 16.18 -17.00
C GLU A 405 -1.18 17.45 -17.85
N ALA A 406 -2.40 17.96 -18.04
CA ALA A 406 -2.58 19.29 -18.56
C ALA A 406 -1.90 20.27 -17.60
N GLU A 407 -1.13 21.22 -18.13
CA GLU A 407 -0.62 22.31 -17.31
C GLU A 407 -1.80 22.98 -16.58
N PRO A 408 -1.65 23.32 -15.29
CA PRO A 408 -2.67 24.09 -14.60
C PRO A 408 -2.95 25.36 -15.42
N ALA A 409 -4.21 25.65 -15.71
CA ALA A 409 -4.60 26.84 -16.49
C ALA A 409 -4.03 28.16 -15.93
N ALA A 410 -3.62 28.18 -14.65
CA ALA A 410 -2.93 29.30 -14.02
C ALA A 410 -1.48 29.55 -14.52
N ALA A 411 -0.85 28.58 -15.22
CA ALA A 411 0.48 28.72 -15.79
C ALA A 411 0.48 29.29 -17.21
N ALA A 412 -0.65 29.23 -17.94
CA ALA A 412 -0.80 29.77 -19.29
C ALA A 412 -1.09 31.29 -19.32
N ALA A 413 -1.11 31.95 -18.16
CA ALA A 413 -1.43 33.37 -18.00
C ALA A 413 -0.26 34.20 -17.42
N ARG A 414 0.99 33.82 -17.70
CA ARG A 414 2.17 34.66 -17.43
C ARG A 414 3.05 34.81 -18.66
#